data_AF-A0A0T5P471-F1
#
_entry.id   AF-A0A0T5P471-F1
#
_cell.length_a   1.000
_cell.length_b   1.000
_cell.length_c   1.000
_cell.angle_alpha   90.00
_cell.angle_beta   90.00
_cell.angle_gamma   90.00
#
_symmetry.space_group_name_H-M   'P 1'
#
loop_
_entity.id
_entity.type
_entity.pdbx_description
1 polymer ?
#
loop_
_entity_poly.entity_id
_entity_poly.type
_entity_poly.pdbx_seq_one_letter_code
_entity_poly.pdbx_strand_id
1 'polypeptide(L)'
;METFEDQLSFEMDNSSGQQIMTMANFEFDSTIETVKYEDLIQDYETTFFGGLLDRLGFTDEEVKIGREVFWKNALFGGLKENKPSHVTNGAVAQWETQFTDVMLERFNERFAEPTRALGYTV
;
A
#
# COMPACT_ATOMS: atom_id res chain seq x y z
N MET A 1 7.53 24.53 -17.12
CA MET A 1 6.70 23.90 -16.07
C MET A 1 7.10 22.45 -16.10
N GLU A 2 7.63 21.89 -15.00
CA GLU A 2 7.92 20.46 -14.92
C GLU A 2 6.63 19.68 -15.11
N THR A 3 6.69 18.61 -15.91
CA THR A 3 5.54 17.74 -16.13
C THR A 3 5.40 16.77 -14.96
N PHE A 4 4.22 16.18 -14.80
CA PHE A 4 4.01 15.10 -13.83
C PHE A 4 4.97 13.92 -14.08
N GLU A 5 5.31 13.65 -15.35
CA GLU A 5 6.27 12.60 -15.72
C GLU A 5 7.71 12.93 -15.29
N ASP A 6 8.11 14.20 -15.37
CA ASP A 6 9.42 14.65 -14.89
C ASP A 6 9.53 14.48 -13.37
N GLN A 7 8.46 14.84 -12.65
CA GLN A 7 8.39 14.68 -11.20
C GLN A 7 8.45 13.20 -10.80
N LEU A 8 7.68 12.32 -11.44
CA LEU A 8 7.72 10.88 -11.16
C LEU A 8 9.07 10.27 -11.50
N SER A 9 9.69 10.67 -12.62
CA SER A 9 11.03 10.20 -13.00
C SER A 9 12.07 10.60 -11.95
N PHE A 10 12.02 11.85 -11.48
CA PHE A 10 12.87 12.32 -10.39
C PHE A 10 12.64 11.52 -9.10
N GLU A 11 11.40 11.26 -8.71
CA GLU A 11 11.08 10.47 -7.51
C GLU A 11 11.58 9.01 -7.60
N MET A 12 11.45 8.38 -8.78
CA MET A 12 11.99 7.04 -9.05
C MET A 12 13.52 7.02 -8.90
N ASP A 13 14.21 8.05 -9.36
CA ASP A 13 15.68 8.12 -9.28
C ASP A 13 16.19 8.51 -7.88
N ASN A 14 15.30 8.89 -6.96
CA ASN A 14 15.63 9.37 -5.62
C ASN A 14 14.87 8.60 -4.52
N SER A 15 14.00 9.29 -3.77
CA SER A 15 13.42 8.78 -2.52
C SER A 15 12.56 7.54 -2.74
N SER A 16 11.66 7.57 -3.72
CA SER A 16 10.71 6.48 -3.95
C SER A 16 11.44 5.22 -4.44
N GLY A 17 12.43 5.37 -5.32
CA GLY A 17 13.27 4.24 -5.75
C GLY A 17 14.05 3.61 -4.61
N GLN A 18 14.65 4.42 -3.72
CA GLN A 18 15.35 3.92 -2.55
C GLN A 18 14.43 3.14 -1.60
N GLN A 19 13.18 3.58 -1.43
CA GLN A 19 12.20 2.87 -0.61
C GLN A 19 11.83 1.51 -1.21
N ILE A 20 11.56 1.44 -2.52
CA ILE A 20 11.29 0.16 -3.22
C ILE A 20 12.45 -0.80 -3.02
N MET A 21 13.68 -0.34 -3.23
CA MET A 21 14.87 -1.17 -3.04
C MET A 21 15.06 -1.61 -1.58
N THR A 22 14.77 -0.72 -0.62
CA THR A 22 14.86 -1.05 0.81
C THR A 22 13.86 -2.14 1.17
N MET A 23 12.60 -2.03 0.70
CA MET A 23 11.58 -3.04 0.94
C MET A 23 11.91 -4.37 0.27
N ALA A 24 12.38 -4.34 -0.99
CA ALA A 24 12.69 -5.55 -1.75
C ALA A 24 13.90 -6.32 -1.20
N ASN A 25 14.84 -5.62 -0.55
CA ASN A 25 16.03 -6.21 0.07
C ASN A 25 15.87 -6.42 1.59
N PHE A 26 14.68 -6.15 2.15
CA PHE A 26 14.46 -6.33 3.58
C PHE A 26 14.48 -7.82 3.93
N GLU A 27 15.29 -8.20 4.91
CA GLU A 27 15.33 -9.58 5.40
C GLU A 27 14.21 -9.79 6.42
N PHE A 28 13.18 -10.53 6.00
CA PHE A 28 12.05 -10.89 6.85
C PHE A 28 12.40 -12.12 7.69
N ASP A 29 12.16 -12.03 9.00
CA ASP A 29 12.10 -13.21 9.86
C ASP A 29 10.64 -13.58 10.19
N SER A 30 10.43 -14.65 10.96
CA SER A 30 9.09 -15.14 11.31
C SER A 30 8.29 -14.19 12.21
N THR A 31 8.91 -13.16 12.78
CA THR A 31 8.26 -12.18 13.65
C THR A 31 7.65 -11.01 12.87
N ILE A 32 8.04 -10.83 11.61
CA ILE A 32 7.53 -9.77 10.75
C ILE A 32 6.33 -10.29 9.96
N GLU A 33 5.30 -9.46 9.86
CA GLU A 33 4.18 -9.69 8.95
C GLU A 33 4.15 -8.62 7.86
N THR A 34 4.12 -9.07 6.61
CA THR A 34 3.99 -8.19 5.45
C THR A 34 2.52 -8.01 5.13
N VAL A 35 2.08 -6.76 5.10
CA VAL A 35 0.70 -6.39 4.78
C VAL A 35 0.69 -5.50 3.56
N LYS A 36 -0.10 -5.87 2.54
CA LYS A 36 -0.29 -5.04 1.35
C LYS A 36 -1.41 -4.03 1.57
N TYR A 37 -1.25 -2.85 0.99
CA TYR A 37 -2.27 -1.80 1.08
C TYR A 37 -3.59 -2.25 0.46
N GLU A 38 -3.52 -2.98 -0.65
CA GLU A 38 -4.68 -3.48 -1.39
C GLU A 38 -5.53 -4.43 -0.54
N ASP A 39 -4.90 -5.26 0.29
CA ASP A 39 -5.59 -6.19 1.18
C ASP A 39 -6.37 -5.43 2.28
N LEU A 40 -5.79 -4.35 2.82
CA LEU A 40 -6.42 -3.53 3.85
C LEU A 40 -7.53 -2.62 3.32
N ILE A 41 -7.29 -1.95 2.19
CA ILE A 41 -8.25 -0.98 1.65
C ILE A 41 -9.49 -1.63 1.03
N GLN A 42 -9.45 -2.95 0.84
CA GLN A 42 -10.56 -3.78 0.35
C GLN A 42 -11.12 -4.71 1.44
N ASP A 43 -10.66 -4.61 2.69
CA ASP A 43 -11.14 -5.43 3.81
C ASP A 43 -12.49 -4.93 4.36
N TYR A 44 -13.53 -5.00 3.52
CA TYR A 44 -14.87 -4.53 3.85
C TYR A 44 -15.51 -5.28 5.03
N GLU A 45 -15.10 -6.51 5.28
CA GLU A 45 -15.60 -7.32 6.40
C GLU A 45 -14.71 -7.22 7.64
N THR A 46 -13.61 -6.45 7.58
CA THR A 46 -12.60 -6.29 8.65
C THR A 46 -11.99 -7.62 9.12
N THR A 47 -12.05 -8.65 8.27
CA THR A 47 -11.64 -10.02 8.63
C THR A 47 -10.13 -10.16 8.54
N PHE A 48 -9.52 -9.57 7.51
CA PHE A 48 -8.07 -9.57 7.35
C PHE A 48 -7.41 -8.78 8.49
N PHE A 49 -7.90 -7.57 8.78
CA PHE A 49 -7.41 -6.76 9.88
C PHE A 49 -7.62 -7.45 11.24
N GLY A 50 -8.76 -8.12 11.45
CA GLY A 50 -9.00 -8.93 12.65
C GLY A 50 -7.93 -10.02 12.84
N GLY A 51 -7.60 -10.76 11.78
CA GLY A 51 -6.55 -11.78 11.82
C GLY A 51 -5.16 -11.22 12.13
N LEU A 52 -4.86 -9.99 11.73
CA LEU A 52 -3.62 -9.32 12.12
C LEU A 52 -3.57 -9.05 13.63
N LEU A 53 -4.68 -8.62 14.23
CA LEU A 53 -4.77 -8.41 15.67
C LEU A 53 -4.64 -9.75 16.44
N ASP A 54 -5.29 -10.81 15.96
CA ASP A 54 -5.13 -12.15 16.53
C ASP A 54 -3.66 -12.59 16.51
N ARG A 55 -2.96 -12.39 15.39
CA ARG A 55 -1.54 -12.71 15.25
C ARG A 55 -0.65 -11.88 16.17
N LEU A 56 -1.03 -10.64 16.45
CA LEU A 56 -0.35 -9.77 17.42
C LEU A 56 -0.63 -10.16 18.88
N GLY A 57 -1.53 -11.13 19.12
CA GLY A 57 -1.83 -11.67 20.44
C GLY A 57 -2.91 -10.92 21.22
N PHE A 58 -3.72 -10.12 20.53
CA PHE A 58 -4.89 -9.49 21.15
C PHE A 58 -5.96 -10.53 21.50
N THR A 59 -6.73 -10.26 22.55
CA THR A 59 -7.86 -11.10 22.94
C THR A 59 -9.06 -10.91 22.02
N ASP A 60 -9.99 -11.88 21.98
CA ASP A 60 -11.22 -11.80 21.16
C ASP A 60 -12.00 -10.49 21.37
N GLU A 61 -12.06 -9.99 22.60
CA GLU A 61 -12.74 -8.74 22.94
C GLU A 61 -11.98 -7.52 22.38
N GLU A 62 -10.65 -7.50 22.48
CA GLU A 62 -9.81 -6.44 21.92
C GLU A 62 -9.84 -6.45 20.38
N VAL A 63 -9.86 -7.63 19.77
CA VAL A 63 -9.98 -7.81 18.32
C VAL A 63 -11.29 -7.25 17.82
N LYS A 64 -12.39 -7.52 18.53
CA LYS A 64 -13.71 -6.95 18.23
C LYS A 64 -13.67 -5.41 18.27
N ILE A 65 -13.13 -4.83 19.34
CA ILE A 65 -12.97 -3.37 19.48
C ILE A 65 -12.09 -2.82 18.35
N GLY A 66 -10.97 -3.49 18.05
CA GLY A 66 -10.03 -3.09 17.01
C GLY A 66 -10.68 -3.06 15.63
N ARG A 67 -11.52 -4.05 15.30
CA ARG A 67 -12.29 -4.09 14.04
C ARG A 67 -13.28 -2.93 13.94
N GLU A 68 -13.99 -2.60 15.03
CA GLU A 68 -14.89 -1.45 15.07
C GLU A 68 -14.14 -0.12 14.86
N VAL A 69 -12.98 0.04 15.51
CA VAL A 69 -12.12 1.21 15.36
C VAL A 69 -11.55 1.31 13.95
N PHE A 70 -11.09 0.20 13.38
CA PHE A 70 -10.61 0.14 12.00
C PHE A 70 -11.70 0.57 11.01
N TRP A 71 -12.91 -0.02 11.11
CA TRP A 71 -14.04 0.35 10.25
C TRP A 71 -14.36 1.84 10.35
N LYS A 72 -14.41 2.39 11.57
CA LYS A 72 -14.68 3.82 11.80
C LYS A 72 -13.67 4.73 11.11
N ASN A 73 -12.42 4.29 10.98
CA ASN A 73 -11.33 5.07 10.38
C ASN A 73 -10.99 4.65 8.94
N ALA A 74 -11.68 3.66 8.39
CA ALA A 74 -11.47 3.21 7.02
C ALA A 74 -12.05 4.22 6.01
N LEU A 75 -11.33 4.46 4.91
CA LEU A 75 -11.78 5.33 3.81
C LEU A 75 -13.06 4.83 3.12
N PHE A 76 -13.26 3.51 3.12
CA PHE A 76 -14.49 2.88 2.61
C PHE A 76 -15.58 2.75 3.69
N GLY A 77 -15.23 2.94 4.96
CA GLY A 77 -16.11 2.81 6.12
C GLY A 77 -16.49 4.17 6.68
N GLY A 78 -16.21 4.40 7.97
CA GLY A 78 -16.66 5.60 8.70
C GLY A 78 -16.12 6.93 8.18
N LEU A 79 -15.01 6.95 7.44
CA LEU A 79 -14.47 8.17 6.81
C LEU A 79 -15.00 8.43 5.39
N LYS A 80 -15.88 7.58 4.85
CA LYS A 80 -16.36 7.71 3.46
C LYS A 80 -16.92 9.10 3.14
N GLU A 81 -17.72 9.65 4.04
CA GLU A 81 -18.35 10.97 3.87
C GLU A 81 -17.47 12.13 4.39
N ASN A 82 -16.48 11.84 5.23
CA ASN A 82 -15.61 12.83 5.88
C ASN A 82 -14.13 12.52 5.60
N LYS A 83 -13.81 12.33 4.33
CA LYS A 83 -12.46 11.97 3.90
C LYS A 83 -11.45 13.08 4.27
N PRO A 84 -10.30 12.76 4.89
CA PRO A 84 -9.26 13.75 5.18
C PRO A 84 -8.76 14.46 3.93
N SER A 85 -8.41 15.74 4.05
CA SER A 85 -7.99 16.57 2.90
C SER A 85 -6.69 16.11 2.23
N HIS A 86 -5.80 15.44 2.97
CA HIS A 86 -4.56 14.88 2.43
C HIS A 86 -4.78 13.58 1.63
N VAL A 87 -5.98 12.99 1.68
CA VAL A 87 -6.31 11.78 0.93
C VAL A 87 -6.96 12.16 -0.39
N THR A 88 -6.17 12.18 -1.45
CA THR A 88 -6.64 12.55 -2.79
C THR A 88 -7.51 11.44 -3.39
N ASN A 89 -6.98 10.22 -3.47
CA ASN A 89 -7.69 9.03 -3.96
C ASN A 89 -7.11 7.77 -3.28
N GLY A 90 -7.98 6.93 -2.71
CA GLY A 90 -7.60 5.67 -2.06
C GLY A 90 -7.81 4.43 -2.94
N ALA A 91 -8.06 4.60 -4.23
CA ALA A 91 -8.22 3.47 -5.14
C ALA A 91 -6.91 2.68 -5.26
N VAL A 92 -7.04 1.35 -5.37
CA VAL A 92 -5.93 0.45 -5.70
C VAL A 92 -5.51 0.62 -7.16
N ALA A 93 -4.28 0.22 -7.48
CA ALA A 93 -3.77 0.15 -8.85
C ALA A 93 -3.93 1.46 -9.68
N GLN A 94 -3.88 2.63 -9.04
CA GLN A 94 -4.00 3.92 -9.74
C GLN A 94 -2.94 4.12 -10.83
N TRP A 95 -1.79 3.47 -10.68
CA TRP A 95 -0.70 3.49 -11.65
C TRP A 95 -1.17 3.07 -13.05
N GLU A 96 -2.16 2.17 -13.19
CA GLU A 96 -2.68 1.73 -14.49
C GLU A 96 -3.25 2.88 -15.33
N THR A 97 -3.77 3.92 -14.68
CA THR A 97 -4.36 5.08 -15.35
C THR A 97 -3.48 6.33 -15.31
N GLN A 98 -2.52 6.35 -14.38
CA GLN A 98 -1.62 7.50 -14.17
C GLN A 98 -0.29 7.34 -14.92
N PHE A 99 0.14 6.10 -15.17
CA PHE A 99 1.37 5.84 -15.90
C PHE A 99 1.07 5.84 -17.39
N THR A 100 1.86 6.61 -18.14
CA THR A 100 1.95 6.46 -19.59
C THR A 100 2.83 5.25 -19.90
N ASP A 101 2.74 4.71 -21.12
CA ASP A 101 3.55 3.57 -21.54
C ASP A 101 5.05 3.82 -21.33
N VAL A 102 5.51 5.05 -21.59
CA VAL A 102 6.90 5.47 -21.39
C VAL A 102 7.29 5.45 -19.90
N MET A 103 6.41 5.87 -19.00
CA MET A 103 6.66 5.81 -17.56
C MET A 103 6.70 4.38 -17.05
N LEU A 104 5.80 3.52 -17.55
CA LEU A 104 5.78 2.11 -17.19
C LEU A 104 7.06 1.39 -17.64
N GLU A 105 7.53 1.68 -18.86
CA GLU A 105 8.81 1.15 -19.37
C GLU A 105 9.97 1.58 -18.46
N ARG A 106 10.08 2.88 -18.14
CA ARG A 106 11.12 3.42 -17.24
C ARG A 106 11.07 2.82 -15.83
N PHE A 107 9.87 2.58 -15.31
CA PHE A 107 9.69 1.93 -14.01
C PHE A 107 10.20 0.48 -14.07
N ASN A 108 9.80 -0.26 -15.10
CA ASN A 108 10.19 -1.66 -15.28
C ASN A 108 11.69 -1.83 -15.50
N GLU A 109 12.34 -0.93 -16.25
CA GLU A 109 13.80 -0.90 -16.41
C GLU A 109 14.55 -0.82 -15.07
N ARG A 110 13.97 -0.14 -14.08
CA ARG A 110 14.58 0.08 -12.76
C ARG A 110 14.19 -0.99 -11.74
N PHE A 111 12.91 -1.37 -11.73
CA PHE A 111 12.29 -2.02 -10.57
C PHE A 111 11.56 -3.33 -10.89
N ALA A 112 11.70 -3.91 -12.10
CA ALA A 112 11.03 -5.18 -12.41
C ALA A 112 11.36 -6.30 -11.40
N GLU A 113 12.65 -6.52 -11.10
CA GLU A 113 13.07 -7.54 -10.12
C GLU A 113 12.65 -7.19 -8.68
N PRO A 114 12.90 -5.98 -8.16
CA PRO A 114 12.38 -5.54 -6.85
C PRO A 114 10.87 -5.73 -6.69
N THR A 115 10.09 -5.35 -7.70
CA THR A 115 8.63 -5.46 -7.67
C THR A 115 8.17 -6.92 -7.66
N ARG A 116 8.86 -7.81 -8.40
CA ARG A 116 8.63 -9.27 -8.31
C ARG A 116 8.98 -9.82 -6.92
N ALA A 117 10.08 -9.36 -6.32
CA ALA A 117 10.46 -9.76 -4.96
C ALA A 117 9.40 -9.38 -3.92
N LEU A 118 8.71 -8.25 -4.13
CA LEU A 118 7.56 -7.81 -3.33
C LEU A 118 6.24 -8.56 -3.65
N GLY A 119 6.28 -9.52 -4.57
CA GLY A 119 5.14 -10.37 -4.93
C GLY A 119 4.12 -9.70 -5.84
N TYR A 120 4.56 -8.76 -6.69
CA TYR A 120 3.75 -8.17 -7.76
C TYR A 120 4.17 -8.73 -9.12
N THR A 121 3.23 -8.75 -10.07
CA THR A 121 3.51 -9.15 -11.45
C THR A 121 3.88 -7.90 -12.25
N VAL A 122 4.92 -8.01 -13.08
CA VAL A 122 5.43 -6.94 -13.98
C VAL A 122 5.67 -7.46 -15.37
#